data_AF-A0A1R3UZQ4-F1
#
_entry.id   AF-A0A1R3UZQ4-F1
#
_cell.length_a   1.000
_cell.length_b   1.000
_cell.length_c   1.000
_cell.angle_alpha   90.00
_cell.angle_beta   90.00
_cell.angle_gamma   90.00
#
_symmetry.space_group_name_H-M   'P 1'
#
loop_
_entity.id
_entity.type
_entity.pdbx_description
1 polymer ?
#
loop_
_entity_poly.entity_id
_entity_poly.type
_entity_poly.pdbx_seq_one_letter_code
_entity_poly.pdbx_strand_id
1 'polypeptide(L)'
;MAKALSHHELSKLIGTIYDCALDPERWEHALAGIRDALDAQTAVLQLDDLANDRLLIYRTVGIEPYWLEQQAKYIPEIHARLLEDLSTWPSLDMPHVVSRHIPQTYLETSRYFQECLKPQGLVDVMSFFLIHTPTALPASPLPDISGKALSPSAKSSLADCCCRMCAVR
;
A
#
# COMPACT_ATOMS: atom_id res chain seq x y z
N MET A 1 -0.82 12.74 21.93
CA MET A 1 -1.31 11.45 22.47
C MET A 1 -2.62 11.15 21.76
N ALA A 2 -2.62 10.19 20.84
CA ALA A 2 -3.84 9.80 20.13
C ALA A 2 -4.90 9.33 21.14
N LYS A 3 -6.06 9.98 21.12
CA LYS A 3 -7.20 9.59 21.95
C LYS A 3 -7.82 8.35 21.32
N ALA A 4 -7.96 7.27 22.09
CA ALA A 4 -8.68 6.09 21.62
C ALA A 4 -10.13 6.48 21.27
N LEU A 5 -10.57 6.09 20.07
CA LEU A 5 -11.96 6.27 19.64
C LEU A 5 -12.90 5.56 20.62
N SER A 6 -14.05 6.17 20.90
CA SER A 6 -15.15 5.45 21.54
C SER A 6 -15.68 4.36 20.60
N HIS A 7 -16.37 3.38 21.18
CA HIS A 7 -17.01 2.31 20.41
C HIS A 7 -17.97 2.88 19.34
N HIS A 8 -18.73 3.93 19.68
CA HIS A 8 -19.65 4.55 18.75
C HIS A 8 -18.94 5.25 17.58
N GLU A 9 -17.85 5.97 17.85
CA GLU A 9 -17.05 6.63 16.81
C GLU A 9 -16.40 5.60 15.88
N LEU A 10 -15.89 4.50 16.45
CA LEU A 10 -15.33 3.40 15.66
C LEU A 10 -16.39 2.74 14.77
N SER A 11 -17.55 2.38 15.32
CA SER A 11 -18.65 1.80 14.53
C SER A 11 -19.12 2.74 13.43
N LYS A 12 -19.17 4.05 13.68
CA LYS A 12 -19.52 5.05 12.68
C LYS A 12 -18.48 5.10 11.56
N LEU A 13 -17.18 5.11 11.90
CA LEU A 13 -16.10 5.09 10.91
C LEU A 13 -16.16 3.82 10.06
N ILE A 14 -16.36 2.66 10.67
CA ILE A 14 -16.56 1.39 9.94
C ILE A 14 -17.77 1.51 8.99
N GLY A 15 -18.88 2.07 9.46
CA GLY A 15 -20.06 2.34 8.61
C GLY A 15 -19.73 3.18 7.38
N THR A 16 -18.93 4.24 7.52
CA THR A 16 -18.52 5.07 6.38
C THR A 16 -17.68 4.30 5.35
N ILE A 17 -16.90 3.31 5.78
CA ILE A 17 -16.15 2.42 4.87
C ILE A 17 -17.13 1.52 4.10
N TYR A 18 -18.14 0.97 4.77
CA TYR A 18 -19.17 0.16 4.10
C TYR A 18 -20.01 0.98 3.11
N ASP A 19 -20.31 2.25 3.42
CA ASP A 19 -21.01 3.14 2.49
C ASP A 19 -20.22 3.36 1.19
N CYS A 20 -18.88 3.27 1.22
CA CYS A 20 -18.04 3.39 0.04
C CYS A 20 -18.22 2.22 -0.96
N ALA A 21 -18.78 1.08 -0.51
CA ALA A 21 -19.13 -0.02 -1.41
C ALA A 21 -20.37 0.32 -2.27
N LEU A 22 -21.25 1.19 -1.77
CA LEU A 22 -22.42 1.68 -2.49
C LEU A 22 -22.09 2.92 -3.33
N ASP A 23 -21.22 3.78 -2.80
CA ASP A 23 -20.84 5.05 -3.42
C ASP A 23 -19.31 5.28 -3.29
N PRO A 24 -18.53 4.90 -4.31
CA PRO A 24 -17.07 4.99 -4.28
C PRO A 24 -16.51 6.42 -4.15
N GLU A 25 -17.31 7.46 -4.39
CA GLU A 25 -16.85 8.85 -4.22
C GLU A 25 -16.63 9.19 -2.74
N ARG A 26 -17.20 8.40 -1.83
CA ARG A 26 -17.08 8.59 -0.38
C ARG A 26 -15.73 8.21 0.22
N TRP A 27 -14.85 7.58 -0.56
CA TRP A 27 -13.54 7.15 -0.06
C TRP A 27 -12.70 8.30 0.49
N GLU A 28 -12.78 9.51 -0.07
CA GLU A 28 -12.08 10.67 0.47
C GLU A 28 -12.54 11.01 1.90
N HIS A 29 -13.86 10.95 2.15
CA HIS A 29 -14.40 11.19 3.48
C HIS A 29 -14.00 10.09 4.48
N ALA A 30 -14.09 8.82 4.07
CA ALA A 30 -13.69 7.68 4.90
C ALA A 30 -12.19 7.74 5.25
N LEU A 31 -11.33 8.06 4.28
CA LEU A 31 -9.89 8.20 4.48
C LEU A 31 -9.54 9.37 5.40
N ALA A 32 -10.26 10.49 5.32
CA ALA A 32 -10.09 11.59 6.26
C ALA A 32 -10.40 11.15 7.69
N GLY A 33 -11.49 10.38 7.89
CA GLY A 33 -11.83 9.82 9.19
C GLY A 33 -10.78 8.84 9.73
N ILE A 34 -10.21 7.97 8.86
CA ILE A 34 -9.13 7.05 9.23
C ILE A 34 -7.86 7.82 9.62
N ARG A 35 -7.49 8.82 8.81
CA ARG A 35 -6.34 9.70 9.08
C ARG A 35 -6.46 10.34 10.46
N ASP A 36 -7.60 10.96 10.73
CA ASP A 36 -7.84 11.69 11.98
C ASP A 36 -7.88 10.73 13.19
N ALA A 37 -8.46 9.53 13.01
CA ALA A 37 -8.51 8.50 14.04
C ALA A 37 -7.12 7.98 14.47
N LEU A 38 -6.16 7.97 13.54
CA LEU A 38 -4.81 7.47 13.74
C LEU A 38 -3.79 8.59 14.00
N ASP A 39 -4.22 9.84 14.07
CA ASP A 39 -3.35 11.02 14.19
C ASP A 39 -2.27 11.04 13.08
N ALA A 40 -2.66 10.63 11.87
CA ALA A 40 -1.79 10.58 10.71
C ALA A 40 -1.84 11.91 9.93
N GLN A 41 -0.78 12.22 9.17
CA GLN A 41 -0.80 13.40 8.30
C GLN A 41 -1.52 13.07 6.98
N THR A 42 -1.34 11.85 6.48
CA THR A 42 -1.90 11.43 5.19
C THR A 42 -2.45 10.01 5.28
N ALA A 43 -3.50 9.76 4.50
CA ALA A 43 -4.03 8.42 4.29
C ALA A 43 -4.21 8.17 2.80
N VAL A 44 -3.87 6.96 2.36
CA VAL A 44 -3.88 6.52 0.98
C VAL A 44 -4.51 5.14 0.92
N LEU A 45 -5.54 4.99 0.09
CA LEU A 45 -5.99 3.68 -0.36
C LEU A 45 -5.50 3.48 -1.78
N GLN A 46 -4.75 2.41 -2.00
CA GLN A 46 -4.28 2.08 -3.34
C GLN A 46 -4.46 0.60 -3.67
N LEU A 47 -4.56 0.33 -4.96
CA LEU A 47 -4.54 -1.00 -5.55
C LEU A 47 -3.48 -0.99 -6.65
N ASP A 48 -2.42 -1.75 -6.46
CA ASP A 48 -1.27 -1.83 -7.35
C ASP A 48 -1.30 -3.16 -8.13
N ASP A 49 -1.14 -3.12 -9.44
CA ASP A 49 -0.77 -4.26 -10.28
C ASP A 49 0.76 -4.30 -10.39
N LEU A 50 1.38 -5.00 -9.46
CA LEU A 50 2.84 -5.09 -9.32
C LEU A 50 3.49 -5.82 -10.51
N ALA A 51 2.76 -6.71 -11.17
CA ALA A 51 3.31 -7.45 -12.32
C ALA A 51 3.49 -6.57 -13.56
N ASN A 52 2.67 -5.52 -13.70
CA ASN A 52 2.74 -4.60 -14.81
C ASN A 52 3.20 -3.18 -14.41
N ASP A 53 3.57 -2.98 -13.14
CA ASP A 53 3.99 -1.69 -12.58
C ASP A 53 2.91 -0.60 -12.73
N ARG A 54 1.64 -0.97 -12.48
CA ARG A 54 0.48 -0.08 -12.69
C ARG A 54 -0.30 0.17 -11.42
N LEU A 55 -0.73 1.41 -11.24
CA LEU A 55 -1.64 1.81 -10.16
C LEU A 55 -3.09 1.77 -10.67
N LEU A 56 -3.91 0.87 -10.12
CA LEU A 56 -5.28 0.62 -10.57
C LEU A 56 -6.31 1.48 -9.81
N ILE A 57 -6.13 1.64 -8.50
CA ILE A 57 -6.94 2.52 -7.65
C ILE A 57 -5.97 3.37 -6.85
N TYR A 58 -6.23 4.67 -6.78
CA TYR A 58 -5.51 5.57 -5.90
C TYR A 58 -6.47 6.62 -5.36
N ARG A 59 -6.64 6.62 -4.04
CA ARG A 59 -7.42 7.61 -3.30
C ARG A 59 -6.55 8.08 -2.15
N THR A 60 -6.49 9.39 -1.94
CA THR A 60 -5.60 9.98 -0.95
C THR A 60 -6.24 11.19 -0.30
N VAL A 61 -5.88 11.44 0.95
CA VAL A 61 -6.18 12.66 1.69
C VAL A 61 -4.92 13.17 2.36
N GLY A 62 -4.77 14.50 2.40
CA GLY A 62 -3.64 15.16 3.07
C GLY A 62 -2.34 15.22 2.25
N ILE A 63 -2.34 14.79 0.98
CA ILE A 63 -1.20 14.93 0.08
C ILE A 63 -1.50 16.02 -0.96
N GLU A 64 -0.64 17.04 -1.03
CA GLU A 64 -0.72 18.08 -2.06
C GLU A 64 -0.45 17.51 -3.46
N PRO A 65 -1.11 18.00 -4.52
CA PRO A 65 -0.93 17.51 -5.89
C PRO A 65 0.53 17.49 -6.35
N TYR A 66 1.31 18.50 -5.97
CA TYR A 66 2.74 18.55 -6.26
C TYR A 66 3.48 17.32 -5.73
N TRP A 67 3.20 16.89 -4.50
CA TRP A 67 3.85 15.73 -3.89
C TRP A 67 3.39 14.42 -4.52
N LEU A 68 2.17 14.34 -5.02
CA LEU A 68 1.69 13.19 -5.80
C LEU A 68 2.50 13.04 -7.09
N GLU A 69 2.75 14.14 -7.80
CA GLU A 69 3.58 14.13 -9.02
C GLU A 69 5.03 13.76 -8.72
N GLN A 70 5.58 14.15 -7.57
CA GLN A 70 6.94 13.71 -7.19
C GLN A 70 6.97 12.22 -6.86
N GLN A 71 6.01 11.71 -6.09
CA GLN A 71 5.95 10.29 -5.73
C GLN A 71 5.79 9.40 -6.96
N ALA A 72 5.03 9.85 -7.97
CA ALA A 72 4.83 9.12 -9.22
C ALA A 72 6.15 8.81 -9.97
N LYS A 73 7.19 9.64 -9.80
CA LYS A 73 8.52 9.42 -10.42
C LYS A 73 9.28 8.26 -9.82
N TYR A 74 8.90 7.84 -8.61
CA TYR A 74 9.57 6.81 -7.82
C TYR A 74 8.73 5.53 -7.69
N ILE A 75 7.63 5.38 -8.46
CA ILE A 75 6.78 4.19 -8.45
C ILE A 75 7.59 2.89 -8.58
N PRO A 76 8.55 2.75 -9.53
CA PRO A 76 9.33 1.52 -9.65
C PRO A 76 10.17 1.21 -8.39
N GLU A 77 10.75 2.23 -7.74
CA GLU A 77 11.50 2.06 -6.47
C GLU A 77 10.55 1.62 -5.35
N ILE A 78 9.37 2.25 -5.27
CA ILE A 78 8.34 1.93 -4.27
C ILE A 78 7.82 0.50 -4.45
N HIS A 79 7.52 0.08 -5.68
CA HIS A 79 7.04 -1.28 -5.98
C HIS A 79 8.12 -2.35 -5.76
N ALA A 80 9.37 -2.09 -6.17
CA ALA A 80 10.47 -3.01 -5.90
C ALA A 80 10.64 -3.25 -4.40
N ARG A 81 10.56 -2.18 -3.59
CA ARG A 81 10.59 -2.31 -2.13
C ARG A 81 9.36 -3.03 -1.59
N LEU A 82 8.17 -2.73 -2.09
CA LEU A 82 6.95 -3.40 -1.64
C LEU A 82 7.02 -4.92 -1.86
N LEU A 83 7.59 -5.36 -2.99
CA LEU A 83 7.83 -6.77 -3.28
C LEU A 83 8.82 -7.42 -2.30
N GLU A 84 9.92 -6.74 -1.98
CA GLU A 84 10.87 -7.19 -0.95
C GLU A 84 10.20 -7.33 0.42
N ASP A 85 9.44 -6.32 0.82
CA ASP A 85 8.72 -6.31 2.11
C ASP A 85 7.69 -7.45 2.16
N LEU A 86 6.86 -7.62 1.11
CA LEU A 86 5.88 -8.71 1.01
C LEU A 86 6.51 -10.09 1.15
N SER A 87 7.72 -10.30 0.62
CA SER A 87 8.42 -11.59 0.71
C SER A 87 8.89 -11.94 2.12
N THR A 88 9.08 -10.93 2.98
CA THR A 88 9.56 -11.09 4.37
C THR A 88 8.49 -10.87 5.41
N TRP A 89 7.29 -10.45 4.99
CA TRP A 89 6.22 -10.07 5.89
C TRP A 89 5.60 -11.29 6.58
N PRO A 90 5.54 -11.31 7.93
CA PRO A 90 5.13 -12.50 8.67
C PRO A 90 3.64 -12.85 8.55
N SER A 91 2.75 -11.85 8.52
CA SER A 91 1.32 -12.01 8.25
C SER A 91 0.70 -10.72 7.69
N LEU A 92 -0.09 -10.83 6.61
CA LEU A 92 -0.81 -9.69 6.02
C LEU A 92 -1.89 -9.10 6.94
N ASP A 93 -2.31 -9.83 7.99
CA ASP A 93 -3.26 -9.34 9.00
C ASP A 93 -2.63 -8.35 10.00
N MET A 94 -1.31 -8.18 9.95
CA MET A 94 -0.55 -7.28 10.82
C MET A 94 -0.12 -6.04 10.06
N PRO A 95 -0.22 -4.83 10.64
CA PRO A 95 0.30 -3.62 9.99
C PRO A 95 1.82 -3.68 9.80
N HIS A 96 2.30 -3.35 8.60
CA HIS A 96 3.69 -2.96 8.39
C HIS A 96 3.92 -1.63 9.03
N VAL A 97 5.08 -1.47 9.64
CA VAL A 97 5.62 -0.14 9.91
C VAL A 97 7.00 -0.13 9.29
N VAL A 98 7.21 0.75 8.30
CA VAL A 98 8.44 0.77 7.49
C VAL A 98 9.67 0.96 8.38
N SER A 99 9.63 1.86 9.35
CA SER A 99 10.76 2.10 10.25
C SER A 99 11.14 0.92 11.16
N ARG A 100 10.25 -0.09 11.32
CA ARG A 100 10.53 -1.28 12.16
C ARG A 100 11.28 -2.36 11.40
N HIS A 101 11.18 -2.36 10.08
CA HIS A 101 11.74 -3.40 9.22
C HIS A 101 12.93 -2.89 8.41
N ILE A 102 12.97 -1.57 8.15
CA ILE A 102 14.02 -0.94 7.37
C ILE A 102 14.98 -0.18 8.29
N PRO A 103 16.30 -0.46 8.24
CA PRO A 103 17.30 0.32 8.95
C PRO A 103 17.22 1.80 8.55
N GLN A 104 17.29 2.69 9.52
CA GLN A 104 17.25 4.13 9.28
C GLN A 104 18.34 4.59 8.28
N THR A 105 19.50 3.93 8.29
CA THR A 105 20.58 4.19 7.33
C THR A 105 20.17 3.96 5.88
N TYR A 106 19.30 2.97 5.60
CA TYR A 106 18.76 2.76 4.27
C TYR A 106 17.80 3.90 3.89
N LEU A 107 16.88 4.27 4.79
CA LEU A 107 15.92 5.36 4.55
C LEU A 107 16.66 6.66 4.22
N GLU A 108 17.75 6.94 4.93
CA GLU A 108 18.57 8.12 4.68
C GLU A 108 19.27 8.11 3.31
N THR A 109 19.51 6.93 2.71
CA THR A 109 20.10 6.81 1.36
C THR A 109 19.09 6.81 0.22
N SER A 110 17.81 6.54 0.50
CA SER A 110 16.76 6.51 -0.53
C SER A 110 16.44 7.92 -1.04
N ARG A 111 16.46 8.09 -2.36
CA ARG A 111 16.08 9.35 -3.00
C ARG A 111 14.62 9.65 -2.81
N TYR A 112 13.76 8.63 -2.86
CA TYR A 112 12.35 8.77 -2.54
C TYR A 112 12.13 9.37 -1.14
N PHE A 113 12.83 8.86 -0.12
CA PHE A 113 12.72 9.41 1.23
C PHE A 113 13.24 10.86 1.31
N GLN A 114 14.43 11.14 0.77
CA GLN A 114 15.04 12.47 0.87
C GLN A 114 14.31 13.55 0.07
N GLU A 115 13.79 13.21 -1.11
CA GLU A 115 13.19 14.17 -2.03
C GLU A 115 11.66 14.29 -1.87
N CYS A 116 10.97 13.23 -1.44
CA CYS A 116 9.52 13.24 -1.28
C CYS A 116 9.08 13.29 0.19
N LEU A 117 9.50 12.32 1.02
CA LEU A 117 8.94 12.15 2.37
C LEU A 117 9.48 13.19 3.37
N LYS A 118 10.79 13.34 3.43
CA LYS A 118 11.48 14.22 4.38
C LYS A 118 11.08 15.70 4.27
N PRO A 119 10.92 16.30 3.07
CA PRO A 119 10.47 17.69 2.95
C PRO A 119 9.04 17.93 3.44
N GLN A 120 8.19 16.90 3.42
CA GLN A 120 6.82 16.94 3.95
C GLN A 120 6.78 16.76 5.48
N GLY A 121 7.91 16.41 6.10
CA GLY A 121 8.00 16.06 7.51
C GLY A 121 7.51 14.63 7.81
N LEU A 122 7.26 13.81 6.79
CA LEU A 122 6.82 12.42 6.95
C LEU A 122 7.95 11.58 7.54
N VAL A 123 7.71 11.06 8.75
CA VAL A 123 8.73 10.32 9.53
C VAL A 123 8.61 8.83 9.30
N ASP A 124 7.39 8.32 9.13
CA ASP A 124 7.14 6.90 9.02
C ASP A 124 5.90 6.61 8.17
N VAL A 125 5.88 5.39 7.62
CA VAL A 125 4.78 4.88 6.81
C VAL A 125 4.31 3.56 7.41
N MET A 126 3.02 3.51 7.73
CA MET A 126 2.32 2.30 8.15
C MET A 126 1.46 1.80 7.00
N SER A 127 1.61 0.53 6.65
CA SER A 127 0.86 -0.11 5.56
C SER A 127 0.02 -1.25 6.10
N PHE A 128 -1.23 -1.32 5.68
CA PHE A 128 -2.12 -2.45 5.98
C PHE A 128 -2.60 -3.05 4.66
N PHE A 129 -2.30 -4.32 4.44
CA PHE A 129 -2.75 -5.02 3.25
C PHE A 129 -4.17 -5.54 3.46
N LEU A 130 -5.05 -5.23 2.51
CA LEU A 130 -6.46 -5.60 2.59
C LEU A 130 -6.76 -6.82 1.73
N ILE A 131 -6.16 -6.87 0.53
CA ILE A 131 -6.31 -7.97 -0.41
C ILE A 131 -4.95 -8.15 -1.07
N HIS A 132 -4.43 -9.36 -1.01
CA HIS A 132 -3.31 -9.82 -1.82
C HIS A 132 -3.84 -10.97 -2.66
N THR A 133 -3.73 -10.86 -3.98
CA THR A 133 -4.07 -11.99 -4.86
C THR A 133 -2.77 -12.67 -5.23
N PRO A 134 -2.33 -13.74 -4.53
CA PRO A 134 -1.20 -14.51 -4.99
C PRO A 134 -1.62 -15.10 -6.33
N THR A 135 -1.09 -14.58 -7.43
CA THR A 135 -1.20 -15.31 -8.69
C THR A 135 -0.46 -16.61 -8.45
N ALA A 136 -1.17 -17.73 -8.58
CA ALA A 136 -0.55 -19.03 -8.56
C ALA A 136 0.64 -18.98 -9.52
N LEU A 137 1.85 -19.20 -8.99
CA LEU A 137 2.92 -19.74 -9.82
C LEU A 137 2.27 -20.88 -10.61
N PRO A 138 2.37 -20.93 -11.95
CA PRO A 138 1.97 -22.13 -12.66
C PRO A 138 2.76 -23.27 -12.00
N ALA A 139 2.05 -24.07 -11.20
CA ALA A 139 2.62 -25.18 -10.49
C ALA A 139 3.29 -26.05 -11.53
N SER A 140 4.59 -26.29 -11.31
CA SER A 140 5.47 -27.29 -11.90
C SER A 140 5.03 -27.88 -13.26
N PRO A 141 5.84 -27.81 -14.34
CA PRO A 141 5.52 -28.54 -15.56
C PRO A 141 5.34 -30.01 -15.19
N LEU A 142 4.11 -30.52 -15.28
CA LEU A 142 3.89 -31.94 -15.34
C LEU A 142 4.65 -32.41 -16.58
N PRO A 143 5.51 -33.44 -16.48
CA PRO A 143 6.18 -33.96 -17.65
C PRO A 143 5.11 -34.51 -18.60
N ASP A 144 4.91 -33.84 -19.72
CA ASP A 144 4.21 -34.43 -20.85
C ASP A 144 5.07 -35.59 -21.38
N ILE A 145 4.41 -36.69 -21.71
CA ILE A 145 4.98 -37.96 -22.18
C ILE A 145 5.73 -37.80 -23.52
N SER A 146 5.75 -36.59 -24.10
CA SER A 146 6.43 -36.23 -25.35
C SER A 146 7.62 -35.25 -25.19
N GLY A 147 7.96 -34.80 -23.98
CA GLY A 147 9.21 -34.06 -23.74
C GLY A 147 9.34 -32.70 -24.43
N LYS A 148 8.23 -32.06 -24.82
CA LYS A 148 8.22 -30.73 -25.45
C LYS A 148 7.68 -29.68 -24.48
N ALA A 149 8.54 -28.75 -24.06
CA ALA A 149 8.14 -27.61 -23.25
C ALA A 149 7.26 -26.65 -24.09
N LEU A 150 6.01 -26.46 -23.68
CA LEU A 150 5.18 -25.34 -24.14
C LEU A 150 5.67 -24.07 -23.44
N SER A 151 5.95 -23.01 -24.21
CA SER A 151 6.27 -21.69 -23.66
C SER A 151 5.05 -21.10 -22.93
N PRO A 152 5.14 -20.76 -21.63
CA PRO A 152 4.08 -20.01 -20.99
C PRO A 152 4.30 -18.52 -21.29
N SER A 153 3.58 -17.99 -22.28
CA SER A 153 3.28 -16.55 -22.36
C SER A 153 1.99 -16.31 -21.60
N ALA A 154 2.09 -16.16 -20.28
CA ALA A 154 0.99 -15.70 -19.44
C ALA A 154 1.57 -14.72 -18.44
N LYS A 155 1.39 -13.41 -18.71
CA LYS A 155 1.67 -12.36 -17.74
C LYS A 155 0.65 -12.50 -16.61
N SER A 156 1.06 -13.12 -15.52
CA SER A 156 0.30 -13.19 -14.27
C SER A 156 0.22 -11.80 -13.65
N SER A 157 -1.00 -11.27 -13.46
CA SER A 157 -1.23 -10.01 -12.74
C SER A 157 -1.18 -10.26 -11.23
N LEU A 158 -0.32 -9.54 -10.51
CA LEU A 158 -0.29 -9.49 -9.05
C LEU A 158 -1.00 -8.19 -8.66
N ALA A 159 -2.25 -8.29 -8.21
CA ALA A 159 -3.03 -7.14 -7.78
C ALA A 159 -3.06 -7.09 -6.25
N ASP A 160 -2.41 -6.08 -5.67
CA ASP A 160 -2.25 -5.89 -4.23
C ASP A 160 -2.95 -4.60 -3.80
N CYS A 161 -3.99 -4.75 -2.98
CA CYS A 161 -4.68 -3.64 -2.37
C CYS A 161 -4.01 -3.31 -1.04
N CYS A 162 -3.39 -2.13 -0.98
CA CYS A 162 -2.70 -1.64 0.20
C CYS A 162 -3.35 -0.34 0.68
N CYS A 163 -3.76 -0.30 1.93
CA CYS A 163 -4.03 0.95 2.62
C CYS A 163 -2.72 1.44 3.25
N ARG A 164 -2.18 2.55 2.75
CA ARG A 164 -0.96 3.18 3.24
C ARG A 164 -1.29 4.44 4.01
N MET A 165 -0.70 4.60 5.18
CA MET A 165 -0.89 5.77 6.04
C MET A 165 0.48 6.31 6.40
N CYS A 166 0.69 7.61 6.24
CA CYS A 166 1.95 8.23 6.61
C CYS A 166 1.72 9.14 7.81
N ALA A 167 2.54 8.95 8.85
CA ALA A 167 2.44 9.70 10.09
C ALA A 167 3.59 10.71 10.21
N VAL A 168 3.25 11.89 10.73
CA VAL A 168 4.21 12.84 11.31
C VAL A 168 4.03 12.77 12.81
N ARG A 169 5.12 12.64 13.55
CA ARG A 169 5.09 12.60 15.02
C ARG A 169 4.58 13.91 15.61
#